data_AF-A0A2K2BZJ6-F1
#
_entry.id   AF-A0A2K2BZJ6-F1
#
_cell.length_a   1.000
_cell.length_b   1.000
_cell.length_c   1.000
_cell.angle_alpha   90.00
_cell.angle_beta   90.00
_cell.angle_gamma   90.00
#
_symmetry.space_group_name_H-M   'P 1'
#
loop_
_entity.id
_entity.type
_entity.pdbx_description
1 polymer ?
#
loop_
_entity_poly.entity_id
_entity_poly.type
_entity_poly.pdbx_seq_one_letter_code
_entity_poly.pdbx_strand_id
1 'polypeptide(L)'
;SSLAEFRSVFGNSFNIDSLCLSVSLRSNRHKKTFVIFQGTDEIKTANIRTVDGQILNKESLHELILILQSKMKHFAKKELDKFPFKVKVFQINNLLVNITKHVL
;
A
#
# COMPACT_ATOMS: atom_id res chain seq x y z
N SER A 1 8.88 -12.82 -15.21
CA SER A 1 8.32 -11.49 -15.51
C SER A 1 9.47 -10.57 -15.90
N SER A 2 9.33 -9.85 -17.01
CA SER A 2 10.33 -8.87 -17.48
C SER A 2 9.92 -7.43 -17.19
N LEU A 3 10.87 -6.50 -17.17
CA LEU A 3 10.59 -5.05 -17.04
C LEU A 3 9.75 -4.54 -18.22
N ALA A 4 9.94 -5.10 -19.41
CA ALA A 4 9.20 -4.74 -20.61
C ALA A 4 7.72 -5.12 -20.51
N GLU A 5 7.41 -6.35 -20.05
CA GLU A 5 6.02 -6.77 -19.79
C GLU A 5 5.34 -5.87 -18.77
N PHE A 6 6.04 -5.52 -17.69
CA PHE A 6 5.50 -4.64 -16.66
C PHE A 6 5.14 -3.25 -17.22
N ARG A 7 6.06 -2.64 -17.98
CA ARG A 7 5.82 -1.34 -18.64
C ARG A 7 4.71 -1.41 -19.69
N SER A 8 4.53 -2.55 -20.36
CA SER A 8 3.42 -2.75 -21.30
C SER A 8 2.05 -2.72 -20.62
N VAL A 9 1.96 -3.17 -19.36
CA VAL A 9 0.71 -3.20 -18.61
C VAL A 9 0.43 -1.87 -17.91
N PHE A 10 1.47 -1.23 -17.36
CA PHE A 10 1.31 -0.08 -16.47
C PHE A 10 1.80 1.26 -17.05
N GLY A 11 2.38 1.26 -18.25
CA GLY A 11 2.94 2.45 -18.90
C GLY A 11 4.33 2.86 -18.39
N ASN A 12 4.87 3.95 -18.95
CA ASN A 12 6.18 4.51 -18.56
C ASN A 12 6.10 5.51 -17.40
N SER A 13 4.96 6.20 -17.22
CA SER A 13 4.68 7.10 -16.10
C SER A 13 3.55 6.52 -15.26
N PHE A 14 3.87 6.01 -14.08
CA PHE A 14 2.90 5.41 -13.17
C PHE A 14 2.01 6.50 -12.57
N ASN A 15 0.69 6.37 -12.70
CA ASN A 15 -0.20 7.03 -11.77
C ASN A 15 -0.23 6.18 -10.50
N ILE A 16 0.57 6.54 -9.50
CA ILE A 16 0.66 5.80 -8.24
C ILE A 16 -0.70 5.71 -7.54
N ASP A 17 -1.55 6.72 -7.71
CA ASP A 17 -2.88 6.76 -7.10
C ASP A 17 -3.82 5.66 -7.65
N SER A 18 -3.48 5.00 -8.78
CA SER A 18 -4.25 3.90 -9.35
C SER A 18 -3.77 2.50 -8.95
N LEU A 19 -2.62 2.37 -8.28
CA LEU A 19 -2.06 1.06 -7.94
C LEU A 19 -2.59 0.57 -6.59
N CYS A 20 -3.82 0.06 -6.60
CA CYS A 20 -4.41 -0.69 -5.51
C CYS A 20 -4.43 -2.18 -5.88
N LEU A 21 -3.73 -3.02 -5.11
CA LEU A 21 -3.74 -4.48 -5.28
C LEU A 21 -4.55 -5.11 -4.16
N SER A 22 -5.51 -5.95 -4.51
CA SER A 22 -6.24 -6.80 -3.56
C SER A 22 -5.78 -8.25 -3.71
N VAL A 23 -5.22 -8.82 -2.64
CA VAL A 23 -4.79 -10.21 -2.61
C VAL A 23 -5.49 -10.94 -1.47
N SER A 24 -6.16 -12.04 -1.77
CA SER A 24 -6.70 -12.95 -0.74
C SER A 24 -5.62 -13.90 -0.24
N LEU A 25 -5.62 -14.21 1.06
CA LEU A 25 -4.75 -15.26 1.60
C LEU A 25 -5.08 -16.60 0.95
N ARG A 26 -4.05 -17.36 0.55
CA ARG A 26 -4.21 -18.70 -0.03
C ARG A 26 -4.94 -19.66 0.92
N SER A 27 -4.69 -19.53 2.23
CA SER A 27 -5.32 -20.35 3.28
C SER A 27 -6.72 -19.90 3.67
N ASN A 28 -7.10 -18.64 3.41
CA ASN A 28 -8.43 -18.13 3.71
C ASN A 28 -8.81 -17.02 2.72
N ARG A 29 -9.68 -17.35 1.77
CA ARG A 29 -10.10 -16.43 0.69
C ARG A 29 -10.89 -15.22 1.19
N HIS A 30 -11.46 -15.29 2.40
CA HIS A 30 -12.17 -14.19 3.04
C HIS A 30 -11.25 -13.15 3.68
N LYS A 31 -9.98 -13.49 3.92
CA LYS A 31 -8.99 -12.55 4.43
C LYS A 31 -8.31 -11.83 3.27
N LYS A 32 -8.82 -10.64 2.95
CA LYS A 32 -8.25 -9.79 1.90
C LYS A 32 -7.15 -8.91 2.48
N THR A 33 -6.07 -8.73 1.72
CA THR A 33 -5.01 -7.78 1.98
C THR A 33 -4.99 -6.75 0.87
N PHE A 34 -5.07 -5.48 1.22
CA PHE A 34 -4.95 -4.38 0.26
C PHE A 34 -3.54 -3.81 0.31
N VAL A 35 -2.98 -3.53 -0.86
CA VAL A 35 -1.71 -2.82 -1.00
C VAL A 35 -1.97 -1.55 -1.77
N ILE A 36 -1.66 -0.40 -1.16
CA ILE A 36 -1.86 0.92 -1.76
C ILE A 36 -0.52 1.62 -1.80
N PHE A 37 -0.15 2.10 -2.99
CA PHE A 37 0.99 2.96 -3.18
C PHE A 37 0.54 4.42 -3.01
N GLN A 38 1.27 5.17 -2.20
CA GLN A 38 1.04 6.60 -2.00
C GLN A 38 2.03 7.39 -2.85
N GLY A 39 1.55 8.49 -3.44
CA GLY A 39 2.34 9.35 -4.32
C GLY A 39 3.57 9.97 -3.67
N THR A 40 4.26 10.79 -4.46
CA THR A 40 5.49 11.48 -4.05
C THR A 40 5.25 12.67 -3.12
N ASP A 41 4.01 13.15 -3.03
CA ASP A 41 3.66 14.27 -2.16
C ASP A 41 3.64 13.87 -0.69
N GLU A 42 3.94 14.82 0.19
CA GLU A 42 3.91 14.60 1.63
C GLU A 42 2.53 14.13 2.11
N ILE A 43 2.49 13.04 2.87
CA ILE A 43 1.23 12.40 3.27
C ILE A 43 0.65 13.11 4.50
N LYS A 44 -0.52 13.72 4.29
CA LYS A 44 -1.29 14.45 5.29
C LYS A 44 -2.50 13.64 5.75
N THR A 45 -3.13 14.09 6.82
CA THR A 45 -4.36 13.51 7.38
C THR A 45 -5.46 13.37 6.33
N ALA A 46 -5.60 14.35 5.42
CA ALA A 46 -6.59 14.30 4.34
C ALA A 46 -6.38 13.09 3.41
N ASN A 47 -5.13 12.79 3.03
CA ASN A 47 -4.81 11.64 2.18
C ASN A 47 -5.26 10.32 2.84
N ILE A 48 -5.00 10.15 4.14
CA ILE A 48 -5.39 8.95 4.88
C ILE A 48 -6.91 8.80 5.01
N ARG A 49 -7.62 9.92 5.19
CA ARG A 49 -9.09 9.92 5.19
C ARG A 49 -9.68 9.58 3.82
N THR A 50 -9.06 10.04 2.74
CA THR A 50 -9.45 9.65 1.39
C THR A 50 -9.28 8.15 1.19
N VAL A 51 -8.15 7.58 1.61
CA VAL A 51 -7.93 6.12 1.58
C VAL A 51 -9.01 5.39 2.38
N ASP A 52 -9.29 5.83 3.60
CA ASP A 52 -10.32 5.22 4.46
C ASP A 52 -11.72 5.25 3.81
N GLY A 53 -12.07 6.35 3.13
CA GLY A 53 -13.33 6.51 2.42
C GLY A 53 -13.45 5.64 1.16
N GLN A 54 -12.33 5.29 0.52
CA GLN A 54 -12.31 4.41 -0.66
C GLN A 54 -12.45 2.92 -0.30
N ILE A 55 -12.22 2.54 0.96
CA ILE A 55 -12.35 1.14 1.41
C ILE A 55 -13.81 0.88 1.78
N LEU A 56 -14.57 0.34 0.83
CA LEU A 56 -16.01 0.09 0.99
C LEU A 56 -16.34 -1.10 1.91
N ASN A 57 -15.53 -2.16 1.92
CA ASN A 57 -15.79 -3.36 2.71
C ASN A 57 -14.67 -3.60 3.74
N LYS A 58 -14.65 -2.75 4.78
CA LYS A 58 -13.65 -2.76 5.85
C LYS A 58 -13.69 -4.03 6.70
N GLU A 59 -14.87 -4.62 6.88
CA GLU A 59 -15.07 -5.81 7.73
C GLU A 59 -14.41 -7.06 7.13
N SER A 60 -14.38 -7.17 5.80
CA SER A 60 -13.68 -8.27 5.11
C SER A 60 -12.18 -8.03 4.92
N LEU A 61 -11.69 -6.84 5.27
CA LEU A 61 -10.29 -6.46 5.10
C LEU A 61 -9.49 -6.91 6.32
N HIS A 62 -8.55 -7.82 6.09
CA HIS A 62 -7.68 -8.34 7.13
C HIS A 62 -6.49 -7.41 7.40
N GLU A 63 -5.90 -6.87 6.32
CA GLU A 63 -4.70 -6.05 6.42
C GLU A 63 -4.63 -5.02 5.28
N LEU A 64 -4.14 -3.83 5.60
CA LEU A 64 -3.75 -2.80 4.65
C LEU A 64 -2.23 -2.60 4.70
N ILE A 65 -1.60 -2.63 3.54
CA ILE A 65 -0.19 -2.32 3.35
C ILE A 65 -0.10 -0.99 2.60
N LEU A 66 0.44 0.03 3.26
CA LEU A 66 0.71 1.33 2.66
C LEU A 66 2.19 1.41 2.28
N ILE A 67 2.46 1.64 1.01
CA ILE A 67 3.82 1.85 0.49
C ILE A 67 3.99 3.33 0.22
N LEU A 68 4.90 3.97 0.96
CA LEU A 68 5.11 5.41 0.94
C LEU A 68 6.37 5.75 0.13
N GLN A 69 6.27 6.74 -0.74
CA GLN A 69 7.43 7.33 -1.41
C GLN A 69 7.92 8.61 -0.72
N SER A 70 7.09 9.19 0.15
CA SER A 70 7.36 10.44 0.85
C SER A 70 7.19 10.29 2.36
N LYS A 71 7.52 11.35 3.09
CA LYS A 71 7.32 11.41 4.53
C LYS A 71 5.84 11.52 4.87
N MET A 72 5.43 10.77 5.89
CA MET A 72 4.11 10.88 6.50
C MET A 72 4.16 11.82 7.70
N LYS A 73 3.20 12.75 7.79
CA LYS A 73 3.05 13.61 8.97
C LYS A 73 2.62 12.80 10.19
N HIS A 74 3.07 13.24 11.36
CA HIS A 74 2.72 12.60 12.63
C HIS A 74 1.19 12.50 12.83
N PHE A 75 0.44 13.54 12.48
CA PHE A 75 -1.03 13.51 12.56
C PHE A 75 -1.66 12.54 11.55
N ALA A 76 -1.08 12.35 10.37
CA ALA A 76 -1.56 11.35 9.41
C ALA A 76 -1.35 9.93 9.94
N LYS A 77 -0.22 9.68 10.61
CA LYS A 77 0.04 8.39 11.28
C LYS A 77 -1.01 8.07 12.34
N LYS A 78 -1.43 9.05 13.15
CA LYS A 78 -2.50 8.87 14.15
C LYS A 78 -3.86 8.52 13.55
N GLU A 79 -4.14 8.92 12.32
CA GLU A 79 -5.40 8.52 11.67
C GLU A 79 -5.41 7.03 11.31
N LEU A 80 -4.24 6.42 11.05
CA LEU A 80 -4.14 4.99 10.76
C LEU A 80 -4.53 4.13 11.97
N ASP A 81 -4.29 4.62 13.19
CA ASP A 81 -4.66 3.92 14.43
C ASP A 81 -6.18 3.79 14.60
N LYS A 82 -6.97 4.55 13.84
CA LYS A 82 -8.45 4.49 13.85
C LYS A 82 -9.00 3.37 12.97
N PHE A 83 -8.16 2.74 12.15
CA PHE A 83 -8.60 1.73 11.20
C PHE A 83 -8.96 0.45 11.99
N PRO A 84 -10.10 -0.20 11.69
CA PRO A 84 -10.55 -1.38 12.44
C PRO A 84 -9.79 -2.67 12.06
N PHE A 85 -8.75 -2.56 11.25
CA PHE A 85 -7.94 -3.67 10.74
C PHE A 85 -6.46 -3.30 10.80
N LYS A 86 -5.59 -4.32 10.62
CA LYS A 86 -4.15 -4.12 10.70
C LYS A 86 -3.63 -3.24 9.57
N VAL A 87 -2.82 -2.25 9.91
CA VAL A 87 -2.12 -1.40 8.92
C VAL A 87 -0.61 -1.62 9.04
N LYS A 88 0.05 -1.91 7.92
CA LYS A 88 1.51 -1.92 7.79
C LYS A 88 1.96 -0.79 6.89
N VAL A 89 3.01 -0.09 7.30
CA VAL A 89 3.56 1.04 6.54
C VAL A 89 5.01 0.72 6.16
N PHE A 90 5.33 0.84 4.88
CA PHE A 90 6.67 0.63 4.35
C PHE A 90 7.12 1.85 3.56
N GLN A 91 8.39 2.23 3.71
CA GLN A 91 9.05 3.16 2.79
C GLN A 91 9.46 2.39 1.54
N ILE A 92 9.21 2.95 0.36
CA ILE A 92 9.53 2.28 -0.92
C ILE A 92 11.00 1.89 -1.02
N ASN A 93 11.90 2.71 -0.46
CA ASN A 93 13.34 2.47 -0.44
C ASN A 93 13.71 1.18 0.29
N ASN A 94 12.91 0.77 1.29
CA ASN A 94 13.13 -0.47 2.04
C ASN A 94 12.67 -1.71 1.26
N LEU A 95 12.00 -1.54 0.11
CA LEU A 95 11.48 -2.61 -0.73
C LEU A 95 12.28 -2.79 -2.03
N LEU A 96 13.25 -1.90 -2.32
CA LEU A 96 14.08 -1.95 -3.53
C LEU A 96 15.00 -3.17 -3.56
N VAL A 97 15.42 -3.64 -2.39
CA VAL A 97 16.19 -4.87 -2.24
C VAL A 97 15.36 -5.84 -1.42
N ASN A 98 15.14 -7.04 -1.95
CA ASN A 98 14.55 -8.10 -1.16
C ASN A 98 15.59 -8.66 -0.19
N ILE A 99 15.57 -8.17 1.05
CA ILE A 99 16.53 -8.53 2.09
C ILE A 99 16.51 -10.02 2.45
N THR A 100 15.43 -10.76 2.19
CA THR A 100 15.39 -12.22 2.45
C THR A 100 16.21 -13.02 1.44
N LYS A 101 16.64 -12.39 0.35
CA LYS A 101 17.54 -12.96 -0.65
C LYS A 101 19.00 -12.57 -0.43
N HIS A 102 19.27 -11.71 0.55
CA HIS A 102 20.64 -11.36 0.90
C HIS A 102 21.23 -12.49 1.75
N VAL A 103 22.29 -13.13 1.27
CA VAL A 103 23.11 -14.05 2.08
C VAL A 103 24.07 -13.16 2.88
N LEU A 104 24.01 -13.24 4.21
CA LEU A 104 24.91 -12.51 5.12
C LEU A 104 26.33 -13.09 5.09
#